data_AF-A0A2P5WIM3-F1
#
_entry.id   AF-A0A2P5WIM3-F1
#
_cell.length_a   1.000
_cell.length_b   1.000
_cell.length_c   1.000
_cell.angle_alpha   90.00
_cell.angle_beta   90.00
_cell.angle_gamma   90.00
#
_symmetry.space_group_name_H-M   'P 1'
#
loop_
_entity.id
_entity.type
_entity.pdbx_description
1 polymer ?
#
loop_
_entity_poly.entity_id
_entity_poly.type
_entity_poly.pdbx_seq_one_letter_code
_entity_poly.pdbx_strand_id
1 'polypeptide(L)' 'MVNSPDIGVLYVNTQQAAAPKPIRETCNGWYCDECKPKDPNTTKMWTENWTGWFKSWGGADSFRIAEDLAYFIV' A
#
# COMPACT_ATOMS: atom_id res chain seq x y z
N MET A 1 -16.97 -10.79 7.59
CA MET A 1 -16.42 -10.95 6.23
C MET A 1 -16.98 -9.83 5.38
N VAL A 2 -16.15 -9.14 4.60
CA VAL A 2 -16.63 -8.21 3.57
C VAL A 2 -17.15 -9.08 2.42
N ASN A 3 -18.45 -9.35 2.40
CA ASN A 3 -19.13 -9.99 1.28
C ASN A 3 -19.69 -8.88 0.41
N SER A 4 -18.82 -8.26 -0.41
CA SER A 4 -19.11 -7.27 -1.46
C SER A 4 -20.55 -6.75 -1.48
N PRO A 5 -20.96 -5.88 -0.52
CA PRO A 5 -22.24 -5.20 -0.64
C PRO A 5 -22.23 -4.38 -1.93
N ASP A 6 -23.37 -4.29 -2.61
CA ASP A 6 -23.53 -3.60 -3.91
C ASP A 6 -23.38 -2.07 -3.80
N ILE A 7 -22.24 -1.61 -3.27
CA ILE A 7 -21.92 -0.19 -3.10
C ILE A 7 -21.24 0.41 -4.34
N GLY A 8 -21.00 -0.40 -5.39
CA GLY A 8 -20.50 0.07 -6.69
C GLY A 8 -19.05 0.58 -6.70
N VAL A 9 -18.24 0.25 -5.68
CA VAL A 9 -16.84 0.69 -5.57
C VAL A 9 -15.86 -0.46 -5.44
N LEU A 10 -14.58 -0.18 -5.70
CA LEU A 10 -13.48 -1.14 -5.60
C LEU A 10 -13.15 -1.47 -4.15
N TYR A 11 -12.95 -2.75 -3.85
CA TYR A 11 -12.39 -3.21 -2.59
C TYR A 11 -10.90 -3.51 -2.74
N VAL A 12 -10.12 -3.02 -1.79
CA VAL A 12 -8.67 -3.25 -1.72
C VAL A 12 -8.31 -3.88 -0.38
N ASN A 13 -7.25 -4.69 -0.35
CA ASN A 13 -6.65 -5.20 0.87
C ASN A 13 -5.12 -5.05 0.77
N THR A 14 -4.52 -4.56 1.84
CA THR A 14 -3.11 -4.18 1.91
C THR A 14 -2.25 -5.36 2.34
N GLN A 15 -1.14 -5.59 1.66
CA GLN A 15 -0.17 -6.66 1.98
C GLN A 15 -0.80 -8.07 2.00
N GLN A 16 -1.91 -8.28 1.27
CA GLN A 16 -2.58 -9.55 1.16
C GLN A 16 -2.29 -10.19 -0.19
N ALA A 17 -1.26 -11.04 -0.24
CA ALA A 17 -0.95 -11.82 -1.43
C ALA A 17 -2.14 -12.68 -1.85
N ALA A 18 -2.47 -12.66 -3.14
CA ALA A 18 -3.60 -13.40 -3.71
C ALA A 18 -4.94 -13.12 -2.99
N ALA A 19 -5.22 -11.84 -2.76
CA ALA A 19 -6.50 -11.39 -2.18
C ALA A 19 -7.71 -12.05 -2.90
N PRO A 20 -8.71 -12.54 -2.15
CA PRO A 20 -9.86 -13.21 -2.74
C PRO A 20 -10.70 -12.23 -3.56
N LYS A 21 -11.11 -12.64 -4.77
CA LYS A 21 -11.98 -11.80 -5.61
C LYS A 21 -13.29 -11.45 -4.87
N PRO A 22 -13.82 -10.22 -5.06
CA PRO A 22 -13.36 -9.16 -5.97
C PRO A 22 -12.32 -8.20 -5.36
N ILE A 23 -11.74 -8.53 -4.21
CA ILE A 23 -10.79 -7.67 -3.49
C ILE A 23 -9.44 -7.65 -4.22
N ARG A 24 -8.85 -6.46 -4.38
CA ARG A 24 -7.55 -6.27 -5.01
C ARG A 24 -6.41 -6.20 -3.99
N GLU A 25 -5.31 -6.86 -4.31
CA GLU A 25 -4.06 -6.78 -3.57
C GLU A 25 -3.39 -5.41 -3.78
N THR A 26 -2.82 -4.85 -2.71
CA THR A 26 -2.13 -3.54 -2.70
C THR A 26 -0.89 -3.58 -1.82
N CYS A 27 0.02 -2.62 -2.00
CA CYS A 27 1.32 -2.54 -1.32
C CYS A 27 1.37 -1.41 -0.29
N ASN A 28 2.11 -1.63 0.80
CA ASN A 28 2.49 -0.62 1.78
C ASN A 28 4.00 -0.70 2.02
N GLY A 29 4.64 0.44 2.28
CA GLY A 29 6.06 0.46 2.59
C GLY A 29 6.73 1.79 2.28
N TRP A 30 8.04 1.81 2.45
CA TRP A 30 8.92 2.89 1.94
C TRP A 30 9.06 2.82 0.42
N TYR A 31 9.13 1.61 -0.11
CA TYR A 31 9.28 1.29 -1.52
C TYR A 31 8.31 0.17 -1.89
N CYS A 32 7.68 0.30 -3.04
CA CYS A 32 6.75 -0.70 -3.59
C CYS A 32 7.07 -1.01 -5.05
N ASP A 33 8.27 -0.68 -5.54
CA ASP A 33 8.77 -0.94 -6.88
C ASP A 33 8.76 -2.45 -7.21
N GLU A 34 9.16 -3.29 -6.25
CA GLU A 34 9.16 -4.75 -6.40
C GLU A 34 7.78 -5.40 -6.23
N CYS A 35 6.76 -4.66 -5.76
CA CYS A 35 5.44 -5.22 -5.59
C CYS A 35 4.80 -5.57 -6.93
N LYS A 36 4.44 -6.85 -7.08
CA LYS A 36 3.76 -7.43 -8.25
C LYS A 36 2.51 -8.16 -7.76
N PRO A 37 1.31 -7.64 -8.06
CA PRO A 37 0.06 -8.33 -7.72
C PRO A 37 0.05 -9.76 -8.28
N LYS A 38 -0.49 -10.72 -7.51
CA LYS A 38 -0.53 -12.12 -7.95
C LYS A 38 -1.45 -12.36 -9.14
N ASP A 39 -2.56 -11.63 -9.24
CA ASP A 39 -3.44 -11.66 -10.41
C ASP A 39 -2.93 -10.62 -11.43
N PRO A 40 -2.56 -11.02 -12.66
CA PRO A 40 -2.07 -10.10 -13.70
C PRO A 40 -3.12 -9.06 -14.14
N ASN A 41 -4.41 -9.29 -13.87
CA ASN A 41 -5.48 -8.33 -14.13
C ASN A 41 -5.71 -7.36 -12.96
N THR A 42 -4.88 -7.38 -11.93
CA THR A 42 -4.93 -6.43 -10.83
C THR A 42 -3.93 -5.31 -11.07
N THR A 43 -4.42 -4.07 -11.10
CA THR A 43 -3.56 -2.89 -11.15
C THR A 43 -2.69 -2.83 -9.90
N LYS A 44 -1.40 -2.54 -10.10
CA LYS A 44 -0.48 -2.25 -9.00
C LYS A 44 -0.91 -0.96 -8.29
N MET A 45 -1.18 -1.03 -7.00
CA MET A 45 -1.58 0.12 -6.18
C MET A 45 -0.70 0.18 -4.92
N TRP A 46 -0.27 1.40 -4.58
CA TRP A 46 0.47 1.70 -3.37
C TRP A 46 -0.43 2.48 -2.42
N THR A 47 -0.97 1.79 -1.42
CA THR A 47 -1.97 2.33 -0.48
C THR A 47 -1.33 3.12 0.65
N GLU A 48 -0.14 2.72 1.09
CA GLU A 48 0.62 3.46 2.12
C GLU A 48 2.05 3.71 1.67
N ASN A 49 2.28 4.85 1.03
CA ASN A 49 3.61 5.40 0.82
C ASN A 49 4.05 6.11 2.09
N TRP A 50 4.89 5.45 2.89
CA TRP A 50 5.28 5.95 4.20
C TRP A 50 6.15 7.20 4.07
N THR A 51 5.59 8.38 4.34
CA THR A 51 6.30 9.66 4.26
C THR A 51 7.23 9.91 5.46
N GLY A 52 7.31 8.98 6.40
CA GLY A 52 8.03 9.06 7.65
C GLY A 52 7.57 7.96 8.59
N TRP A 53 7.92 8.06 9.87
CA TRP A 53 7.50 7.12 10.90
C TRP A 53 6.81 7.83 12.06
N PHE A 54 5.96 7.11 12.78
CA PHE A 54 5.33 7.65 13.99
C PHE A 54 6.38 7.87 15.09
N LYS A 55 6.15 8.88 15.94
CA LYS A 55 7.04 9.18 17.07
C LYS A 55 6.70 8.31 18.29
N SER A 56 7.70 7.62 18.83
CA SER A 56 7.61 6.90 20.10
C SER A 56 8.09 7.78 21.28
N TRP A 57 7.57 7.50 22.48
CA TRP A 57 8.00 8.19 23.70
C TRP A 57 9.47 7.90 24.00
N GLY A 58 10.28 8.96 24.15
CA GLY A 58 11.72 8.85 24.36
C GLY A 58 12.52 8.40 23.12
N GLY A 59 11.85 8.19 21.98
CA GLY A 59 12.49 7.87 20.71
C GLY A 59 13.01 9.11 19.98
N ALA A 60 13.92 8.87 19.03
CA ALA A 60 14.39 9.91 18.11
C ALA A 60 13.29 10.31 17.10
N ASP A 61 13.40 11.53 16.58
CA ASP A 61 12.52 12.00 15.51
C ASP A 61 12.88 11.32 14.18
N SER A 62 11.89 10.67 13.55
CA SER A 62 12.06 10.04 12.24
C SER A 62 11.83 11.05 11.13
N PHE A 63 12.75 11.08 10.16
CA PHE A 63 12.65 11.94 8.97
C PHE A 63 12.87 11.12 7.71
N ARG A 64 11.98 11.30 6.72
CA ARG A 64 12.19 10.90 5.33
C ARG A 64 12.35 12.17 4.51
N ILE A 65 13.40 12.26 3.71
CA ILE A 65 13.64 13.44 2.87
C ILE A 65 12.69 13.44 1.66
N ALA A 66 12.32 14.62 1.20
CA ALA A 66 11.35 14.78 0.11
C ALA A 66 11.87 14.19 -1.21
N GLU A 67 13.18 14.27 -1.43
CA GLU A 67 13.87 13.74 -2.61
C GLU A 67 13.75 12.22 -2.70
N ASP A 68 13.91 11.52 -1.58
CA ASP A 68 13.72 10.06 -1.51
C ASP A 68 12.27 9.70 -1.80
N LEU A 69 11.32 10.39 -1.16
CA LEU A 69 9.90 10.15 -1.39
C LEU A 69 9.53 10.34 -2.87
N ALA A 70 10.02 11.41 -3.51
CA ALA A 70 9.73 11.73 -4.90
C ALA A 70 10.36 10.74 -5.89
N TYR A 71 11.55 10.22 -5.58
CA TYR A 71 12.26 9.28 -6.45
C TYR A 71 11.47 7.98 -6.71
N PHE A 72 10.69 7.51 -5.72
CA PHE A 72 10.00 6.23 -5.78
C PHE A 72 8.52 6.30 -6.17
N ILE A 73 7.98 7.49 -6.48
CA ILE A 73 6.57 7.69 -6.87
C ILE A 73 6.32 7.52 -8.39
N VAL A 74 7.38 7.30 -9.19
CA VAL A 74 7.34 7.25 -10.66
C VAL A 74 6.86 5.89 -11.21
#